data_AF-A0A2V7G405-F1
#
_entry.id   AF-A0A2V7G405-F1
#
_cell.length_a   1.000
_cell.length_b   1.000
_cell.length_c   1.000
_cell.angle_alpha   90.00
_cell.angle_beta   90.00
_cell.angle_gamma   90.00
#
_symmetry.space_group_name_H-M   'P 1'
#
loop_
_entity.id
_entity.type
_entity.pdbx_description
1 polymer ?
#
loop_
_entity_poly.entity_id
_entity_poly.type
_entity_poly.pdbx_seq_one_letter_code
_entity_poly.pdbx_strand_id
1 'polypeptide(L)' 'MIFNSQPVEIREKSVLLEIAGQVREIPNDYVWVFAGGTPPNEFLQKVGVQLGPRDLTREGSAEAKLARRTA' A
#
# COMPACT_ATOMS: atom_id res chain seq x y z
N MET A 1 1.55 -22.85 12.40
CA MET A 1 1.62 -21.55 11.69
C MET A 1 2.79 -21.61 10.73
N ILE A 2 2.59 -21.33 9.44
CA ILE A 2 3.66 -21.31 8.43
C ILE A 2 4.09 -19.85 8.30
N PHE A 3 5.39 -19.58 8.47
CA PHE A 3 5.98 -18.26 8.31
C PHE A 3 6.86 -18.22 7.06
N ASN A 4 7.17 -17.01 6.58
CA ASN A 4 8.00 -16.79 5.39
C ASN A 4 7.50 -17.60 4.19
N SER A 5 6.18 -17.57 3.99
CA SER A 5 5.51 -18.30 2.91
C SER A 5 4.67 -17.36 2.05
N GLN A 6 4.63 -17.61 0.75
CA GLN A 6 3.79 -16.84 -0.18
C GLN A 6 2.85 -17.77 -0.96
N PRO A 7 1.54 -17.48 -1.02
CA PRO A 7 0.65 -18.19 -1.93
C PRO A 7 1.04 -17.90 -3.38
N VAL A 8 1.26 -18.94 -4.17
CA VAL A 8 1.60 -18.84 -5.60
C VAL A 8 0.42 -19.19 -6.51
N GLU A 9 -0.46 -20.09 -6.06
CA GLU A 9 -1.66 -20.49 -6.80
C GLU A 9 -2.76 -20.90 -5.83
N ILE A 10 -4.00 -20.48 -6.09
CA ILE A 10 -5.20 -20.93 -5.37
C ILE A 10 -6.02 -21.76 -6.36
N ARG A 11 -6.24 -23.03 -6.03
CA ARG A 11 -7.04 -23.98 -6.80
C ARG A 11 -8.35 -24.24 -6.06
N GLU A 12 -9.27 -24.94 -6.72
CA GLU A 12 -10.58 -25.26 -6.17
C GLU A 12 -10.51 -26.05 -4.85
N LYS A 13 -9.50 -26.92 -4.69
CA LYS A 13 -9.35 -27.83 -3.54
C LYS A 13 -7.98 -27.79 -2.87
N SER A 14 -7.11 -26.88 -3.29
CA SER A 14 -5.76 -26.76 -2.74
C SER A 14 -5.19 -25.36 -2.93
N VAL A 15 -4.16 -25.05 -2.14
CA VAL A 15 -3.35 -23.85 -2.29
C VAL A 15 -1.89 -24.27 -2.41
N LEU A 16 -1.19 -23.67 -3.36
CA LEU A 16 0.24 -23.83 -3.50
C LEU A 16 0.91 -22.67 -2.77
N LEU A 17 1.81 -23.00 -1.85
CA LEU A 17 2.63 -22.05 -1.11
C LEU A 17 4.09 -22.24 -1.51
N GLU A 18 4.76 -21.14 -1.80
CA GLU A 18 6.22 -21.08 -1.78
C GLU A 18 6.69 -20.95 -0.33
N ILE A 19 7.63 -21.80 0.08
CA ILE A 19 8.25 -21.82 1.41
C ILE A 19 9.73 -22.16 1.23
N ALA A 20 10.61 -21.20 1.54
CA ALA A 20 12.06 -21.36 1.49
C ALA A 20 12.60 -21.87 0.13
N GLY A 21 12.08 -21.35 -0.96
CA GLY A 21 12.44 -21.67 -2.34
C GLY A 21 11.75 -22.92 -2.91
N GLN A 22 10.83 -23.56 -2.16
CA GLN A 22 10.11 -24.75 -2.59
C GLN A 22 8.61 -24.51 -2.65
N VAL A 23 7.95 -25.02 -3.67
CA VAL A 23 6.48 -24.99 -3.77
C VAL A 23 5.89 -26.24 -3.12
N ARG A 24 4.93 -26.05 -2.22
CA ARG A 24 4.20 -27.12 -1.54
C ARG A 24 2.70 -26.92 -1.71
N GLU A 25 2.01 -28.00 -2.04
CA GLU A 25 0.55 -28.02 -2.16
C GLU A 25 -0.10 -28.43 -0.85
N ILE A 26 -1.13 -27.69 -0.42
CA ILE A 26 -1.89 -27.94 0.80
C ILE A 26 -3.38 -28.05 0.41
N PRO A 27 -4.07 -29.16 0.76
CA PRO A 27 -5.51 -29.27 0.57
C PRO A 27 -6.27 -28.18 1.34
N ASN A 28 -7.21 -27.52 0.68
CA ASN A 28 -7.91 -26.37 1.25
C ASN A 28 -9.24 -26.09 0.52
N ASP A 29 -10.34 -25.97 1.25
CA ASP A 29 -11.66 -25.68 0.68
C ASP A 29 -11.98 -24.18 0.59
N TYR A 30 -11.43 -23.35 1.48
CA TYR A 30 -11.72 -21.91 1.55
C TYR A 30 -10.46 -21.08 1.83
N VAL A 31 -10.29 -19.97 1.13
CA VAL A 31 -9.17 -19.03 1.33
C VAL A 31 -9.71 -17.66 1.72
N TRP A 32 -9.23 -17.12 2.83
CA TRP A 32 -9.46 -15.72 3.21
C TRP A 32 -8.20 -14.90 3.02
N VAL A 33 -8.24 -13.92 2.10
CA VAL A 33 -7.12 -13.03 1.82
C VAL A 33 -7.27 -11.74 2.62
N PHE A 34 -6.59 -11.66 3.76
CA PHE A 34 -6.54 -10.46 4.60
C PHE A 34 -5.31 -9.60 4.28
N ALA A 35 -5.12 -9.23 3.01
CA ALA A 35 -3.97 -8.45 2.54
C ALA A 35 -4.14 -6.92 2.67
N GLY A 36 -5.21 -6.48 3.34
CA GLY A 36 -5.62 -5.07 3.36
C GLY A 36 -6.25 -4.63 2.04
N GLY A 37 -6.12 -3.36 1.71
CA GLY A 37 -6.64 -2.79 0.47
C GLY A 37 -5.78 -1.64 -0.03
N THR A 38 -5.93 -1.30 -1.31
CA THR A 38 -5.22 -0.19 -1.92
C THR A 38 -5.98 1.12 -1.69
N PRO A 39 -5.38 2.15 -1.08
CA PRO A 39 -6.00 3.46 -0.98
C PRO A 39 -6.34 4.05 -2.36
N PRO A 40 -7.41 4.84 -2.51
CA PRO A 40 -7.87 5.37 -3.80
C PRO A 40 -7.05 6.59 -4.27
N ASN A 41 -5.72 6.45 -4.28
CA ASN A 41 -4.77 7.54 -4.55
C ASN A 41 -4.95 8.17 -5.94
N GLU A 42 -5.27 7.37 -6.96
CA GLU A 42 -5.53 7.89 -8.32
C GLU A 42 -6.73 8.83 -8.36
N PHE A 43 -7.81 8.48 -7.65
CA PHE A 43 -8.98 9.34 -7.56
C PHE A 43 -8.64 10.66 -6.86
N LEU A 44 -7.93 10.58 -5.72
CA LEU A 44 -7.51 11.74 -4.95
C LEU A 44 -6.65 12.69 -5.80
N GLN A 45 -5.69 12.16 -6.55
CA GLN A 45 -4.86 12.96 -7.47
C GLN A 45 -5.69 13.65 -8.56
N LYS A 46 -6.67 12.96 -9.16
CA LYS A 46 -7.55 13.54 -10.20
C LYS A 46 -8.38 14.72 -9.69
N VAL A 47 -8.75 14.73 -8.41
CA VAL A 47 -9.48 15.85 -7.78
C VAL A 47 -8.56 16.89 -7.15
N GLY A 48 -7.24 16.81 -7.41
CA GLY A 48 -6.25 17.81 -7.00
C GLY A 48 -5.66 17.60 -5.60
N VAL A 49 -5.94 16.47 -4.94
CA VAL A 49 -5.34 16.16 -3.64
C VAL A 49 -3.89 15.74 -3.84
N GLN A 50 -2.98 16.48 -3.19
CA GLN A 50 -1.56 16.15 -3.16
C GLN A 50 -1.28 15.07 -2.12
N LEU A 51 -0.50 14.06 -2.51
CA LEU A 51 -0.10 12.93 -1.67
C LEU A 51 1.41 13.01 -1.40
N GLY A 52 1.82 12.64 -0.19
CA GLY A 52 3.22 12.60 0.21
C GLY A 52 3.56 13.62 1.29
N PRO A 53 4.82 13.59 1.78
CA PRO A 53 5.26 14.49 2.85
C PRO A 53 5.32 15.94 2.35
N ARG A 54 4.84 16.88 3.17
CA ARG A 54 4.98 18.33 2.95
C ARG A 54 5.85 18.94 4.05
N ASP A 55 6.75 19.84 3.66
CA ASP A 55 7.54 20.63 4.60
C ASP A 55 6.82 21.94 4.91
N LEU A 56 5.84 21.85 5.81
CA LEU A 56 4.99 22.97 6.21
C LEU A 56 5.78 24.12 6.85
N THR A 57 6.97 23.85 7.40
CA THR A 57 7.82 24.89 8.02
C THR A 57 8.43 25.79 6.95
N ARG A 58 8.94 25.20 5.87
CA ARG A 58 9.48 25.96 4.73
C ARG A 58 8.39 26.73 4.00
N GLU A 59 7.26 26.10 3.75
CA GLU A 59 6.12 26.72 3.07
C GLU A 59 5.61 27.95 3.85
N GLY A 60 5.36 27.81 5.16
CA GLY A 60 4.92 28.93 6.00
C GLY A 60 5.96 30.06 6.10
N SER A 61 7.25 29.72 6.13
CA SER A 61 8.33 30.73 6.14
C SER A 61 8.38 31.57 4.86
N ALA A 62 8.08 30.95 3.71
CA ALA A 62 8.04 31.63 2.42
C ALA A 62 6.83 32.56 2.32
N GLU A 63 5.65 32.11 2.76
CA GLU A 63 4.42 32.90 2.81
C GLU A 63 4.57 34.15 3.70
N ALA A 64 5.14 33.99 4.90
CA ALA A 64 5.37 35.10 5.81
C ALA A 64 6.32 36.18 5.24
N LYS A 65 7.38 35.76 4.52
CA LYS A 65 8.29 36.69 3.84
C LYS A 65 7.61 37.42 2.69
N LEU A 66 6.74 36.74 1.93
CA LEU A 66 6.02 37.35 0.82
C LEU A 66 5.03 38.41 1.33
N ALA A 67 4.23 38.07 2.34
CA ALA A 67 3.26 38.99 2.95
C ALA A 67 3.93 40.27 3.47
N ARG A 68 5.12 40.16 4.07
CA ARG A 68 5.91 41.31 4.54
C ARG A 68 6.45 42.20 3.41
N ARG A 69 6.57 41.67 2.19
CA ARG A 69 7.12 42.40 1.03
C ARG A 69 6.02 43.08 0.20
N THR A 70 4.78 42.64 0.35
CA THR A 70 3.60 43.18 -0.35
C THR A 70 2.73 44.08 0.52
N ALA A 71 3.09 44.26 1.79
CA ALA A 71 2.50 45.22 2.73
C ALA A 71 3.36 46.49 2.81
#